data_AF-A0A662GEU4-F1
#
_entry.id   AF-A0A662GEU4-F1
#
_cell.length_a   1.000
_cell.length_b   1.000
_cell.length_c   1.000
_cell.angle_alpha   90.00
_cell.angle_beta   90.00
_cell.angle_gamma   90.00
#
_symmetry.space_group_name_H-M   'P 1'
#
loop_
_entity.id
_entity.type
_entity.pdbx_description
1 polymer ?
#
loop_
_entity_poly.entity_id
_entity_poly.type
_entity_poly.pdbx_seq_one_letter_code
_entity_poly.pdbx_strand_id
1 'polypeptide(L)'
;MGSPRGVTGELNFYTEVHREGLTIIGAHNSLRPRVDSHKWWRTARDDWILALKLISRGRVNVRRLASVKLEYRYAAEAYRLLIEEKHRTLGVVLDWTE
;
A
#
# COMPACT_ATOMS: atom_id res chain seq x y z
N MET A 1 25.49 -13.41 18.30
CA MET A 1 25.31 -13.99 16.94
C MET A 1 24.82 -12.86 16.05
N GLY A 2 25.63 -12.52 15.05
CA GLY A 2 25.92 -11.12 14.69
C GLY A 2 25.04 -10.53 13.59
N SER A 3 24.72 -9.25 13.78
CA SER A 3 24.37 -8.32 12.70
C SER A 3 25.40 -8.45 11.56
N PRO A 4 24.98 -8.30 10.28
CA PRO A 4 25.92 -8.08 9.19
C PRO A 4 26.92 -7.00 9.63
N ARG A 5 28.21 -7.34 9.58
CA ARG A 5 29.30 -6.41 9.90
C ARG A 5 29.84 -5.86 8.60
N GLY A 6 29.95 -4.54 8.51
CA GLY A 6 30.43 -3.84 7.32
C GLY A 6 29.34 -3.04 6.63
N VAL A 7 29.77 -2.20 5.68
CA VAL A 7 28.88 -1.43 4.81
C VAL A 7 28.40 -2.36 3.70
N THR A 8 27.10 -2.50 3.50
CA THR A 8 26.54 -3.16 2.32
C THR A 8 26.08 -2.09 1.36
N GLY A 9 26.85 -1.84 0.29
CA GLY A 9 26.62 -0.71 -0.61
C GLY A 9 26.89 0.63 0.09
N GLU A 10 25.85 1.24 0.66
CA GLU A 10 25.87 2.55 1.33
C GLU A 10 25.38 2.50 2.80
N LEU A 11 24.94 1.35 3.31
CA LEU A 11 24.34 1.23 4.65
C LEU A 11 25.26 0.45 5.60
N ASN A 12 25.59 1.05 6.76
CA ASN A 12 26.25 0.37 7.86
C ASN A 12 25.24 -0.12 8.90
N PHE A 13 24.87 -1.41 8.83
CA PHE A 13 23.89 -2.01 9.74
C PHE A 13 24.29 -1.96 11.22
N TYR A 14 25.58 -1.85 11.55
CA TYR A 14 25.99 -1.71 12.93
C TYR A 14 25.68 -0.31 13.47
N THR A 15 26.22 0.73 12.83
CA THR A 15 26.08 2.10 13.33
C THR A 15 24.71 2.70 13.09
N GLU A 16 24.05 2.36 11.98
CA GLU A 16 22.81 3.02 11.54
C GLU A 16 21.54 2.26 11.90
N VAL A 17 21.65 0.99 12.33
CA VAL A 17 20.48 0.17 12.67
C VAL A 17 20.63 -0.44 14.06
N HIS A 18 21.66 -1.26 14.27
CA HIS A 18 21.83 -1.99 15.52
C HIS A 18 22.13 -1.07 16.71
N ARG A 19 23.08 -0.15 16.57
CA ARG A 19 23.44 0.82 17.63
C ARG A 19 22.27 1.74 17.98
N GLU A 20 21.46 2.10 16.99
CA GLU A 20 20.27 2.95 17.16
C GLU A 20 19.02 2.17 17.63
N GLY A 21 19.11 0.84 17.74
CA GLY A 21 17.99 -0.01 18.16
C GLY A 21 16.82 -0.07 17.16
N LEU A 22 17.07 0.22 15.87
CA LEU A 22 16.05 0.21 14.84
C LEU A 22 15.69 -1.21 14.40
N THR A 23 14.43 -1.40 13.98
CA THR A 23 13.95 -2.64 13.34
C THR A 23 13.55 -2.36 11.90
N ILE A 24 14.10 -3.14 10.97
CA ILE A 24 13.73 -3.10 9.55
C ILE A 24 12.75 -4.25 9.28
N ILE A 25 11.55 -3.91 8.80
CA ILE A 25 10.49 -4.89 8.50
C ILE A 25 10.20 -4.84 7.00
N GLY A 26 10.34 -5.97 6.32
CA GLY A 26 9.89 -6.10 4.93
C GLY A 26 8.35 -6.12 4.88
N ALA A 27 7.75 -5.18 4.13
CA ALA A 27 6.30 -5.02 4.02
C ALA A 27 5.76 -5.43 2.64
N HIS A 28 6.20 -6.59 2.12
CA HIS A 28 5.76 -7.09 0.83
C HIS A 28 4.48 -7.93 0.93
N ASN A 29 3.57 -7.80 -0.03
CA ASN A 29 2.27 -8.48 -0.02
C ASN A 29 2.40 -10.02 0.02
N SER A 30 3.49 -10.59 -0.49
CA SER A 30 3.75 -12.04 -0.47
C SER A 30 4.12 -12.59 0.91
N LEU A 31 4.48 -11.72 1.87
CA LEU A 31 4.85 -12.14 3.22
C LEU A 31 3.62 -12.35 4.13
N ARG A 32 2.42 -11.99 3.65
CA ARG A 32 1.18 -12.16 4.40
C ARG A 32 0.89 -13.65 4.66
N PRO A 33 0.42 -14.02 5.86
CA PRO A 33 -0.05 -15.38 6.11
C PRO A 33 -1.27 -15.69 5.23
N ARG A 34 -1.35 -16.94 4.76
CA ARG A 34 -2.42 -17.39 3.86
C ARG A 34 -3.68 -17.87 4.57
N VAL A 35 -3.54 -18.38 5.80
CA VAL A 35 -4.62 -19.01 6.57
C VAL A 35 -4.99 -18.16 7.76
N ASP A 36 -4.08 -18.03 8.73
CA ASP A 36 -4.36 -17.34 10.00
C ASP A 36 -3.48 -16.12 10.22
N SER A 37 -4.11 -15.03 10.69
CA SER A 37 -3.40 -13.86 11.18
C SER A 37 -2.71 -14.18 12.51
N HIS A 38 -1.56 -13.57 12.74
CA HIS A 38 -0.80 -13.69 13.98
C HIS A 38 -0.10 -12.37 14.31
N LYS A 39 0.72 -12.35 15.36
CA LYS A 39 1.32 -11.12 15.86
C LYS A 39 2.07 -10.38 14.73
N TRP A 40 1.65 -9.13 14.48
CA TRP A 40 2.16 -8.22 13.44
C TRP A 40 1.87 -8.58 11.98
N TRP A 41 1.25 -9.73 11.72
CA TRP A 41 1.05 -10.26 10.37
C TRP A 41 -0.40 -10.65 10.15
N ARG A 42 -1.03 -10.05 9.14
CA ARG A 42 -2.44 -10.29 8.83
C ARG A 42 -2.65 -10.85 7.45
N THR A 43 -3.66 -11.72 7.36
CA THR A 43 -4.16 -12.20 6.09
C THR A 43 -4.71 -11.02 5.27
N ALA A 44 -4.73 -11.15 3.95
CA ALA A 44 -5.32 -10.12 3.08
C ALA A 44 -6.79 -9.86 3.44
N ARG A 45 -7.55 -10.91 3.76
CA ARG A 45 -8.95 -10.82 4.16
C ARG A 45 -9.14 -9.96 5.40
N ASP A 46 -8.34 -10.18 6.45
CA ASP A 46 -8.47 -9.43 7.70
C ASP A 46 -8.11 -7.95 7.51
N ASP A 47 -7.10 -7.66 6.70
CA ASP A 47 -6.72 -6.28 6.37
C ASP A 47 -7.79 -5.57 5.53
N TRP A 48 -8.39 -6.24 4.55
CA TRP A 48 -9.50 -5.68 3.77
C TRP A 48 -10.72 -5.39 4.65
N ILE A 49 -11.08 -6.33 5.54
CA ILE A 49 -12.17 -6.13 6.50
C ILE A 49 -11.88 -4.93 7.41
N LEU A 50 -10.64 -4.80 7.90
CA LEU A 50 -10.24 -3.66 8.72
C LEU A 50 -10.33 -2.34 7.95
N ALA A 51 -9.82 -2.30 6.71
CA ALA A 51 -9.90 -1.12 5.87
C ALA A 51 -11.35 -0.66 5.64
N LEU A 52 -12.25 -1.58 5.26
CA LEU A 52 -13.68 -1.28 5.09
C LEU A 52 -14.34 -0.83 6.40
N LYS A 53 -13.97 -1.44 7.54
CA LYS A 53 -14.44 -1.03 8.87
C LYS A 53 -13.99 0.38 9.26
N LEU A 54 -12.82 0.81 8.82
CA LEU A 54 -12.33 2.18 9.06
C LEU A 54 -13.02 3.19 8.14
N ILE A 55 -13.22 2.83 6.87
CA ILE A 55 -13.94 3.66 5.89
C ILE A 55 -15.40 3.88 6.31
N SER A 56 -16.12 2.80 6.64
CA SER A 56 -17.53 2.88 7.07
C SER A 56 -17.73 3.69 8.35
N ARG A 57 -16.71 3.77 9.23
CA ARG A 57 -16.72 4.61 10.43
C ARG A 57 -16.23 6.04 10.18
N GLY A 58 -15.96 6.42 8.93
CA GLY A 58 -15.41 7.74 8.58
C GLY A 58 -14.00 7.99 9.11
N ARG A 59 -13.29 6.98 9.59
CA ARG A 59 -11.92 7.09 10.14
C ARG A 59 -10.87 7.14 9.03
N VAL A 60 -11.21 6.64 7.86
CA VAL A 60 -10.43 6.76 6.62
C VAL A 60 -11.36 7.31 5.55
N ASN A 61 -11.01 8.46 4.97
CA ASN A 61 -11.76 9.07 3.87
C ASN A 61 -11.05 8.80 2.54
N VAL A 62 -11.64 7.93 1.73
CA VAL A 62 -11.11 7.55 0.40
C VAL A 62 -11.70 8.36 -0.74
N ARG A 63 -12.59 9.33 -0.47
CA ARG A 63 -13.31 10.08 -1.52
C ARG A 63 -12.37 10.78 -2.49
N ARG A 64 -11.23 11.28 -1.99
CA ARG A 64 -10.22 11.97 -2.82
C ARG A 64 -9.35 11.01 -3.65
N LEU A 65 -9.35 9.71 -3.34
CA LEU A 65 -8.65 8.70 -4.15
C LEU A 65 -9.38 8.45 -5.47
N ALA A 66 -10.72 8.57 -5.49
CA ALA A 66 -11.53 8.53 -6.70
C ALA A 66 -11.59 9.92 -7.35
N SER A 67 -10.46 10.38 -7.91
CA SER A 67 -10.32 11.74 -8.46
C SER A 67 -11.20 11.97 -9.69
N VAL A 68 -11.45 10.93 -10.49
CA VAL A 68 -12.25 10.98 -11.71
C VAL A 68 -13.21 9.79 -11.74
N LYS A 69 -14.43 10.00 -12.24
CA LYS A 69 -15.40 8.95 -12.55
C LYS A 69 -15.74 9.03 -14.05
N LEU A 70 -15.63 7.92 -14.76
CA LEU A 70 -15.93 7.81 -16.19
C LEU A 70 -16.78 6.57 -16.44
N GLU A 71 -17.53 6.54 -17.52
CA GLU A 71 -18.16 5.29 -17.97
C GLU A 71 -17.12 4.27 -18.45
N TYR A 72 -17.44 2.97 -18.33
CA TYR A 72 -16.50 1.89 -18.64
C TYR A 72 -15.97 1.95 -20.09
N ARG A 73 -16.78 2.45 -21.04
CA ARG A 73 -16.40 2.62 -22.45
C ARG A 73 -15.23 3.59 -22.65
N TYR A 74 -14.97 4.48 -21.69
CA TYR A 74 -13.85 5.42 -21.70
C TYR A 74 -12.61 4.90 -20.96
N ALA A 75 -12.46 3.58 -20.80
CA ALA A 75 -11.31 2.98 -20.12
C ALA A 75 -9.96 3.44 -20.72
N ALA A 76 -9.84 3.59 -22.04
CA ALA A 76 -8.62 4.09 -22.66
C ALA A 76 -8.25 5.51 -22.18
N GLU A 77 -9.24 6.39 -22.05
CA GLU A 77 -9.05 7.73 -21.50
C GLU A 77 -8.70 7.68 -20.01
N ALA A 78 -9.32 6.79 -19.23
CA ALA A 78 -8.97 6.60 -17.83
C ALA A 78 -7.47 6.26 -17.65
N TYR A 79 -6.95 5.34 -18.46
CA TYR A 79 -5.52 5.01 -18.45
C TYR A 79 -4.65 6.20 -18.89
N ARG A 80 -5.06 6.93 -19.93
CA ARG A 80 -4.37 8.14 -20.37
C ARG A 80 -4.24 9.16 -19.24
N LEU A 81 -5.33 9.44 -18.51
CA LEU A 81 -5.33 10.36 -17.38
C LEU A 81 -4.39 9.91 -16.24
N LEU A 82 -4.35 8.60 -15.95
CA LEU A 82 -3.44 8.06 -14.94
C LEU A 82 -1.96 8.17 -15.34
N ILE A 83 -1.65 8.10 -16.63
CA ILE A 83 -0.27 8.16 -17.15
C ILE A 83 0.20 9.61 -17.31
N GLU A 84 -0.63 10.45 -17.91
CA GLU A 84 -0.25 11.79 -18.39
C GLU A 84 -0.60 12.90 -17.39
N GLU A 85 -1.62 12.71 -16.55
CA GLU A 85 -2.22 13.77 -15.72
C GLU A 85 -2.07 13.45 -14.22
N LYS A 86 -0.91 12.96 -13.80
CA LYS A 86 -0.62 12.46 -12.43
C LYS A 86 -0.76 13.52 -11.33
N HIS A 87 -0.59 14.80 -11.65
CA HIS A 87 -0.77 15.90 -10.69
C HIS A 87 -2.23 16.14 -10.31
N ARG A 88 -3.17 15.67 -11.13
CA ARG A 88 -4.62 15.84 -10.91
C ARG A 88 -5.40 14.54 -10.80
N THR A 89 -4.83 13.42 -11.25
CA THR A 89 -5.49 12.12 -11.29
C THR A 89 -4.77 11.12 -10.38
N LEU A 90 -5.35 10.86 -9.20
CA LEU A 90 -4.84 9.84 -8.27
C LEU A 90 -5.47 8.47 -8.52
N GLY A 91 -6.75 8.44 -8.87
CA GLY A 91 -7.49 7.22 -9.19
C GLY A 91 -8.72 7.51 -10.02
N VAL A 92 -9.08 6.56 -10.88
CA VAL A 92 -10.25 6.63 -11.74
C VAL A 92 -11.21 5.51 -11.38
N VAL A 93 -12.50 5.84 -11.23
CA VAL A 93 -13.58 4.87 -11.06
C VAL A 93 -14.29 4.71 -12.40
N LEU A 94 -14.34 3.47 -12.90
CA LEU A 94 -15.13 3.13 -14.09
C LEU A 94 -16.54 2.73 -13.67
N ASP A 95 -17.53 3.42 -14.22
CA ASP A 95 -18.95 3.12 -14.04
C ASP A 95 -19.42 2.09 -15.08
N TRP A 96 -20.00 1.00 -14.60
CA TRP A 96 -20.54 -0.11 -15.40
C TRP A 96 -22.07 -0.12 -15.45
N THR A 97 -22.72 0.88 -14.85
CA THR A 97 -24.19 0.99 -14.84
C THR A 97 -24.75 1.74 -16.05
N GLU A 98 -23.87 2.39 -16.83
CA GLU A 98 -24.19 3.12 -18.08
C GLU A 98 -23.73 2.35 -19.32
#